data_AF-A0A9N9J9F2-F1
#
_entry.id   AF-A0A9N9J9F2-F1
#
_cell.length_a   1.000
_cell.length_b   1.000
_cell.length_c   1.000
_cell.angle_alpha   90.00
_cell.angle_beta   90.00
_cell.angle_gamma   90.00
#
_symmetry.space_group_name_H-M   'P 1'
#
loop_
_entity.id
_entity.type
_entity.pdbx_description
1 polymer ?
#
loop_
_entity_poly.entity_id
_entity_poly.type
_entity_poly.pdbx_seq_one_letter_code
_entity_poly.pdbx_strand_id
1 'polypeptide(L)'
;ENDTSSSREEAAKETKSAMKSFFSLVRQQRDEYIEQTEIDKYLMLPEIEPTETNDLLVWWKQRRSDFPILCVLAKKYLAILASS
;
A
#
# COMPACT_ATOMS: atom_id res chain seq x y z
N GLU A 1 -5.66 30.92 -22.63
CA GLU A 1 -6.38 29.82 -21.95
C GLU A 1 -5.38 28.71 -21.74
N ASN A 2 -4.85 28.48 -20.53
CA ASN A 2 -4.03 27.30 -20.18
C ASN A 2 -3.73 27.35 -18.67
N ASP A 3 -4.66 26.93 -17.81
CA ASP A 3 -4.45 26.94 -16.35
C ASP A 3 -5.12 25.77 -15.60
N THR A 4 -5.32 24.62 -16.26
CA THR A 4 -6.08 23.50 -15.65
C THR A 4 -5.24 22.24 -15.37
N SER A 5 -3.93 22.23 -15.65
CA SER A 5 -3.09 21.03 -15.46
C SER A 5 -2.35 20.96 -14.11
N SER A 6 -2.24 22.06 -13.37
CA SER A 6 -1.42 22.13 -12.13
C SER A 6 -2.11 21.57 -10.88
N SER A 7 -3.45 21.65 -10.82
CA SER A 7 -4.20 21.35 -9.58
C SER A 7 -4.36 19.86 -9.26
N ARG A 8 -4.29 18.97 -10.25
CA ARG A 8 -4.53 17.52 -10.06
C ARG A 8 -3.33 16.77 -9.49
N GLU A 9 -2.13 17.31 -9.66
CA GLU A 9 -0.87 16.68 -9.27
C GLU A 9 -0.52 16.96 -7.79
N GLU A 10 -0.88 18.14 -7.28
CA GLU A 10 -0.75 18.50 -5.86
C GLU A 10 -1.67 17.65 -4.96
N ALA A 11 -2.92 17.44 -5.36
CA ALA A 11 -3.87 16.61 -4.61
C ALA A 11 -3.41 15.14 -4.47
N ALA A 12 -2.71 14.60 -5.49
CA ALA A 12 -2.14 13.26 -5.45
C ALA A 12 -0.90 13.17 -4.54
N LYS A 13 -0.15 14.25 -4.35
CA LYS A 13 1.00 14.30 -3.43
C LYS A 13 0.54 14.41 -1.97
N GLU A 14 -0.44 15.27 -1.71
CA GLU A 14 -1.05 15.45 -0.39
C GLU A 14 -1.70 14.16 0.12
N THR A 15 -2.46 13.48 -0.73
CA THR A 15 -3.10 12.19 -0.37
C THR A 15 -2.08 11.09 -0.09
N LYS A 16 -0.98 11.02 -0.85
CA LYS A 16 0.13 10.07 -0.58
C LYS A 16 0.87 10.40 0.72
N SER A 17 1.08 11.69 1.00
CA SER A 17 1.73 12.17 2.23
C SER A 17 0.89 11.87 3.47
N ALA A 18 -0.43 12.11 3.37
CA ALA A 18 -1.39 11.79 4.42
C ALA A 18 -1.49 10.27 4.65
N MET A 19 -1.50 9.47 3.57
CA MET A 19 -1.49 8.02 3.68
C MET A 19 -0.17 7.51 4.29
N LYS A 20 0.99 8.01 3.87
CA LYS A 20 2.29 7.66 4.47
C LYS A 20 2.32 7.97 5.98
N SER A 21 1.80 9.13 6.38
CA SER A 21 1.74 9.55 7.79
C SER A 21 0.76 8.71 8.60
N PHE A 22 -0.36 8.29 8.00
CA PHE A 22 -1.28 7.35 8.63
C PHE A 22 -0.63 5.96 8.80
N PHE A 23 0.05 5.44 7.77
CA PHE A 23 0.75 4.16 7.84
C PHE A 23 1.90 4.18 8.85
N SER A 24 2.64 5.29 9.00
CA SER A 24 3.71 5.41 10.01
C SER A 24 3.16 5.46 11.44
N LEU A 25 2.03 6.16 11.66
CA LEU A 25 1.38 6.21 12.97
C LEU A 25 0.85 4.85 13.41
N VAL A 26 0.25 4.08 12.49
CA VAL A 26 -0.23 2.71 12.76
C VAL A 26 0.93 1.77 13.13
N ARG A 27 2.12 1.97 12.55
CA ARG A 27 3.33 1.19 12.89
C ARG A 27 3.86 1.48 14.30
N GLN A 28 3.69 2.69 14.81
CA GLN A 28 4.28 3.14 16.07
C GLN A 28 3.53 2.65 17.33
N GLN A 29 2.31 2.11 17.21
CA GLN A 29 1.45 1.79 18.36
C GLN A 29 1.50 0.33 18.88
N ARG A 30 2.36 -0.56 18.40
CA ARG A 30 2.31 -1.99 18.77
C ARG A 30 3.58 -2.54 19.42
N ASP A 31 3.74 -2.28 20.72
CA ASP A 31 4.76 -2.88 21.62
C ASP A 31 4.13 -3.77 22.71
N GLU A 32 3.07 -4.50 22.38
CA GLU A 32 2.49 -5.56 23.23
C GLU A 32 2.57 -6.89 22.46
N TYR A 33 3.02 -7.98 23.11
CA TYR A 33 3.22 -9.30 22.48
C TYR A 33 1.86 -9.88 22.02
N ILE A 34 1.43 -9.45 20.85
CA ILE A 34 0.29 -9.96 20.10
C ILE A 34 0.88 -10.92 19.05
N GLU A 35 0.30 -12.11 18.89
CA GLU A 35 0.64 -12.98 17.76
C GLU A 35 0.57 -12.15 16.48
N GLN A 36 1.74 -11.92 15.85
CA GLN A 36 1.81 -11.07 14.67
C GLN A 36 0.96 -11.68 13.55
N THR A 37 -0.17 -11.05 13.28
CA THR A 37 -1.05 -11.40 12.17
C THR A 37 -0.33 -11.16 10.84
N GLU A 38 -0.88 -11.70 9.74
CA GLU A 38 -0.36 -11.40 8.39
C GLU A 38 -0.30 -9.89 8.11
N ILE A 39 -1.27 -9.14 8.64
CA ILE A 39 -1.35 -7.68 8.50
C ILE A 39 -0.19 -7.02 9.25
N ASP A 40 0.11 -7.47 10.47
CA ASP A 40 1.19 -6.91 11.28
C ASP A 40 2.55 -7.12 10.59
N LYS A 41 2.77 -8.33 10.07
CA LYS A 41 3.97 -8.66 9.29
C LYS A 41 4.08 -7.82 8.02
N TYR A 42 2.98 -7.60 7.30
CA TYR A 42 2.97 -6.77 6.09
C TYR A 42 3.27 -5.31 6.42
N LEU A 43 2.68 -4.78 7.50
CA LEU A 43 2.90 -3.40 7.94
C LEU A 43 4.33 -3.16 8.44
N MET A 44 5.05 -4.20 8.88
CA MET A 44 6.47 -4.09 9.24
C MET A 44 7.42 -4.11 8.04
N LEU A 45 6.95 -4.45 6.84
CA LEU A 45 7.82 -4.46 5.66
C LEU A 45 8.33 -3.06 5.33
N PRO A 46 9.57 -2.95 4.81
CA PRO A 46 10.08 -1.69 4.28
C PRO A 46 9.15 -1.17 3.19
N GLU A 47 9.04 0.15 3.09
CA GLU A 47 8.28 0.77 2.00
C GLU A 47 8.95 0.39 0.68
N ILE A 48 8.15 -0.07 -0.28
CA ILE A 48 8.63 -0.48 -1.60
C ILE A 48 8.48 0.72 -2.51
N GLU A 49 9.58 1.12 -3.14
CA GLU A 49 9.55 2.19 -4.13
C GLU A 49 8.73 1.72 -5.36
N PRO A 50 7.81 2.53 -5.91
CA PRO A 50 6.97 2.15 -7.04
C PRO A 50 7.75 1.70 -8.29
N THR A 51 9.01 2.12 -8.41
CA THR A 51 9.94 1.77 -9.47
C THR A 51 10.52 0.36 -9.35
N GLU A 52 10.50 -0.26 -8.15
CA GLU A 52 11.05 -1.60 -7.92
C GLU A 52 10.05 -2.72 -8.23
N THR A 53 8.76 -2.42 -8.25
CA THR A 53 7.70 -3.38 -8.57
C THR A 53 6.83 -2.85 -9.71
N ASN A 54 7.32 -3.02 -10.94
CA ASN A 54 6.53 -2.73 -12.15
C ASN A 54 5.19 -3.48 -12.22
N ASP A 55 4.96 -4.48 -11.34
CA ASP A 55 3.69 -5.18 -11.21
C ASP A 55 3.40 -5.58 -9.75
N LEU A 56 2.49 -4.86 -9.09
CA LEU A 56 2.01 -5.15 -7.73
C LEU A 56 1.37 -6.54 -7.61
N LEU A 57 0.72 -7.04 -8.67
CA LEU A 57 0.10 -8.37 -8.67
C LEU A 57 1.16 -9.48 -8.67
N VAL A 58 2.29 -9.26 -9.37
CA VAL A 58 3.46 -10.15 -9.33
C VAL A 58 4.09 -10.16 -7.95
N TRP A 59 4.24 -8.99 -7.32
CA TRP A 59 4.76 -8.90 -5.95
C TRP A 59 3.93 -9.72 -4.96
N TRP A 60 2.60 -9.57 -5.00
CA TRP A 60 1.70 -10.37 -4.18
C TRP A 60 1.75 -11.87 -4.51
N LYS A 61 1.99 -12.23 -5.78
CA LYS A 61 2.13 -13.63 -6.19
C LYS A 61 3.38 -14.27 -5.60
N GLN A 62 4.50 -13.56 -5.53
CA GLN A 62 5.75 -14.07 -4.97
C GLN A 62 5.67 -14.30 -3.46
N ARG A 63 4.91 -13.47 -2.74
CA ARG A 63 4.77 -13.54 -1.28
C ARG A 63 3.54 -14.30 -0.79
N ARG A 64 2.99 -15.19 -1.63
CA ARG A 64 1.82 -15.99 -1.28
C ARG A 64 2.07 -16.95 -0.11
N SER A 65 3.31 -17.45 0.04
CA SER A 65 3.72 -18.28 1.18
C SER A 65 3.70 -17.49 2.49
N ASP A 66 4.08 -16.22 2.43
CA ASP A 66 4.29 -15.37 3.60
C ASP A 66 2.97 -14.74 4.07
N PHE A 67 2.06 -14.49 3.12
CA PHE A 67 0.77 -13.84 3.34
C PHE A 67 -0.38 -14.56 2.58
N PRO A 68 -0.74 -15.79 2.95
CA PRO A 68 -1.70 -16.59 2.19
C PRO A 68 -3.10 -15.98 2.11
N ILE A 69 -3.59 -15.33 3.18
CA ILE A 69 -4.92 -14.69 3.20
C ILE A 69 -4.83 -13.30 2.57
N LEU A 70 -3.85 -12.50 2.98
CA LEU A 70 -3.70 -11.12 2.52
C LEU A 70 -3.42 -11.04 1.01
N CYS A 71 -2.66 -11.99 0.46
CA CYS A 71 -2.43 -12.09 -0.99
C CYS A 71 -3.74 -12.27 -1.79
N VAL A 72 -4.65 -13.09 -1.30
CA VAL A 72 -5.95 -13.33 -1.95
C VAL A 72 -6.80 -12.07 -1.92
N LEU A 73 -6.83 -11.38 -0.77
CA LEU A 73 -7.55 -10.11 -0.63
C LEU A 73 -6.94 -9.03 -1.53
N ALA A 74 -5.63 -8.83 -1.47
CA ALA A 74 -4.94 -7.81 -2.25
C ALA A 74 -5.18 -7.98 -3.76
N LYS A 75 -5.10 -9.21 -4.27
CA LYS A 75 -5.40 -9.48 -5.69
C LYS A 75 -6.84 -9.16 -6.07
N LYS A 76 -7.81 -9.44 -5.20
CA LYS A 76 -9.22 -9.09 -5.45
C LYS A 76 -9.41 -7.58 -5.55
N TYR A 77 -8.76 -6.81 -4.66
CA TYR A 77 -8.87 -5.35 -4.66
C TYR A 77 -8.09 -4.70 -5.82
N LEU A 78 -6.87 -5.18 -6.10
CA LEU A 78 -6.01 -4.63 -7.14
C LEU A 78 -6.45 -4.99 -8.57
N ALA A 79 -7.24 -6.07 -8.74
CA ALA A 79 -7.81 -6.43 -10.03
C ALA A 79 -9.02 -5.56 -10.42
N ILE A 80 -9.53 -4.74 -9.50
CA ILE A 80 -10.61 -3.80 -9.79
C ILE A 80 -9.99 -2.58 -10.46
N LEU A 81 -10.36 -2.34 -11.73
CA LEU A 81 -9.96 -1.13 -12.44
C LEU A 81 -10.53 0.09 -11.71
N ALA A 82 -9.69 1.09 -11.45
CA ALA A 82 -10.13 2.40 -11.01
C ALA A 82 -10.71 3.18 -12.20
N SER A 83 -11.89 2.79 -12.66
CA SER A 83 -12.68 3.55 -13.64
C SER A 83 -13.85 4.22 -12.92
N SER A 84 -14.09 5.49 -13.26
CA SER A 84 -15.32 6.22 -12.96
C SER A 84 -16.26 6.16 -14.17
#